data_AF-A0A554X510-F1
#
_entry.id   AF-A0A554X510-F1
#
_cell.length_a   1.000
_cell.length_b   1.000
_cell.length_c   1.000
_cell.angle_alpha   90.00
_cell.angle_beta   90.00
_cell.angle_gamma   90.00
#
_symmetry.space_group_name_H-M   'P 1'
#
loop_
_entity.id
_entity.type
_entity.pdbx_description
1 polymer ?
#
loop_
_entity_poly.entity_id
_entity_poly.type
_entity_poly.pdbx_seq_one_letter_code
_entity_poly.pdbx_strand_id
1 'polypeptide(L)'
;MKPFEQAFAEMSSEQRRRVEIFERYDTEWGPVREARNAAIAEHEKEWREKAVQFMRDQETRRASAVKEYEAKGLSPGAAYAAVAFDFAREFEDHVLEKDAAARALDEQLQKPKSWRRWLEELNEREPGDPVVESLLRECSQCDIEAAVDGFLKSPPPERLLSELVMQQEGEAVAFKRGTTTVFRDVGNRLNVQRTDARDIEAALRVAAQKFDTDKGLLLTGDTAFKTAAAEIAGRMGLPLRNVEPEVLYAWERGRRAAIGQQLTASPRPAVERGIEGEKRELGADLLKGAQIVEIDERWGRDTAAAQALERAGLRLITAGSERDPTRLMMADRFAVDMPADRKEAAYRTMRGLPRDVLQALAQTDWTNPEAVVVAGEAQHKVLVERQLVNERGQLTPAGLDVILVRDEEIVRMRQDPKLRMVLAKDAKTSAEFVREAMGELVTQPAGSRVQEAAQEAEQKQEARELPVEEKQFERSPKRNRQPEIEIEF
;
A
#
# COMPACT_ATOMS: atom_id res chain seq x y z
N MET A 1 25.23 18.76 -0.07
CA MET A 1 24.22 18.90 -1.15
C MET A 1 23.14 17.87 -0.91
N LYS A 2 21.86 18.27 -0.94
CA LYS A 2 20.76 17.37 -0.60
C LYS A 2 20.57 16.37 -1.76
N PRO A 3 20.29 15.08 -1.50
CA PRO A 3 20.15 14.05 -2.55
C PRO A 3 19.12 14.36 -3.65
N PHE A 4 18.17 15.27 -3.38
CA PHE A 4 17.19 15.76 -4.37
C PHE A 4 17.80 16.63 -5.48
N GLU A 5 18.87 17.38 -5.20
CA GLU A 5 19.50 18.28 -6.19
C GLU A 5 20.37 17.51 -7.20
N GLN A 6 20.93 16.35 -6.80
CA GLN A 6 21.64 15.44 -7.70
C GLN A 6 20.69 14.72 -8.66
N ALA A 7 19.51 14.30 -8.19
CA ALA A 7 18.52 13.62 -9.02
C ALA A 7 17.99 14.49 -10.18
N PHE A 8 17.86 15.80 -9.98
CA PHE A 8 17.45 16.73 -11.04
C PHE A 8 18.51 16.92 -12.13
N ALA A 9 19.80 16.85 -11.76
CA ALA A 9 20.91 16.95 -12.70
C ALA A 9 20.99 15.74 -13.65
N GLU A 10 20.54 14.57 -13.20
CA GLU A 10 20.54 13.31 -13.94
C GLU A 10 19.28 13.05 -14.79
N MET A 11 18.27 13.92 -14.72
CA MET A 11 17.03 13.73 -15.48
C MET A 11 17.25 13.83 -17.00
N SER A 12 16.64 12.93 -17.75
CA SER A 12 16.60 12.98 -19.22
C SER A 12 15.86 14.22 -19.71
N SER A 13 16.08 14.61 -20.97
CA SER A 13 15.35 15.72 -21.61
C SER A 13 13.84 15.50 -21.58
N GLU A 14 13.37 14.27 -21.78
CA GLU A 14 11.96 13.89 -21.65
C GLU A 14 11.46 14.10 -20.22
N GLN A 15 12.19 13.65 -19.21
CA GLN A 15 11.78 13.77 -17.81
C GLN A 15 11.68 15.23 -17.38
N ARG A 16 12.65 16.07 -17.76
CA ARG A 16 12.61 17.52 -17.50
C ARG A 16 11.41 18.17 -18.17
N ARG A 17 11.12 17.79 -19.42
CA ARG A 17 9.98 18.30 -20.16
C ARG A 17 8.64 17.88 -19.54
N ARG A 18 8.52 16.63 -19.08
CA ARG A 18 7.34 16.17 -18.32
C ARG A 18 7.14 17.02 -17.06
N VAL A 19 8.19 17.24 -16.27
CA VAL A 19 8.13 18.09 -15.05
C VAL A 19 7.70 19.51 -15.40
N GLU A 20 8.29 20.12 -16.42
CA GLU A 20 7.93 21.46 -16.88
C GLU A 20 6.45 21.56 -17.26
N ILE A 21 5.92 20.58 -18.01
CA ILE A 21 4.51 20.54 -18.42
C ILE A 21 3.61 20.43 -17.18
N PHE A 22 3.96 19.58 -16.20
CA PHE A 22 3.22 19.49 -14.93
C PHE A 22 3.26 20.79 -14.14
N GLU A 23 4.43 21.43 -14.01
CA GLU A 23 4.60 22.69 -13.30
C GLU A 23 3.84 23.85 -13.96
N ARG A 24 3.80 23.91 -15.30
CA ARG A 24 2.99 24.89 -16.04
C ARG A 24 1.52 24.73 -15.72
N TYR A 25 0.98 23.52 -15.79
CA TYR A 25 -0.41 23.26 -15.43
C TYR A 25 -0.69 23.59 -13.96
N ASP A 26 0.21 23.22 -13.04
CA ASP A 26 0.01 23.49 -11.62
C ASP A 26 0.09 24.99 -11.31
N THR A 27 0.91 25.75 -12.04
CA THR A 27 0.97 27.20 -11.93
C THR A 27 -0.31 27.86 -12.45
N GLU A 28 -0.84 27.40 -13.59
CA GLU A 28 -2.04 27.97 -14.21
C GLU A 28 -3.33 27.61 -13.45
N TRP A 29 -3.48 26.34 -13.06
CA TRP A 29 -4.74 25.80 -12.53
C TRP A 29 -4.66 25.32 -11.09
N GLY A 30 -3.47 25.28 -10.49
CA GLY A 30 -3.28 24.92 -9.08
C GLY A 30 -4.04 25.84 -8.12
N PRO A 31 -3.94 27.18 -8.24
CA PRO A 31 -4.67 28.09 -7.36
C PRO A 31 -6.19 27.92 -7.45
N VAL A 32 -6.74 27.74 -8.65
CA VAL A 32 -8.17 27.51 -8.88
C VAL A 32 -8.62 26.20 -8.24
N ARG A 33 -7.83 25.13 -8.44
CA ARG A 33 -8.09 23.80 -7.87
C ARG A 33 -8.02 23.83 -6.34
N GLU A 34 -7.03 24.52 -5.77
CA GLU A 34 -6.88 24.63 -4.31
C GLU A 34 -8.01 25.44 -3.68
N ALA A 35 -8.40 26.57 -4.27
CA ALA A 35 -9.55 27.35 -3.82
C ALA A 35 -10.86 26.54 -3.87
N ARG A 36 -11.10 25.83 -4.98
CA ARG A 36 -12.24 24.92 -5.13
C ARG A 36 -12.24 23.81 -4.09
N ASN A 37 -11.10 23.13 -3.91
CA ASN A 37 -10.98 22.03 -2.95
C ASN A 37 -11.15 22.52 -1.50
N ALA A 38 -10.68 23.73 -1.17
CA ALA A 38 -10.90 24.35 0.13
C ALA A 38 -12.40 24.61 0.38
N ALA A 39 -13.10 25.18 -0.60
CA ALA A 39 -14.54 25.42 -0.50
C ALA A 39 -15.35 24.12 -0.36
N ILE A 40 -15.01 23.08 -1.12
CA ILE A 40 -15.63 21.75 -1.00
C ILE A 40 -15.36 21.15 0.40
N ALA A 41 -14.13 21.29 0.92
CA ALA A 41 -13.79 20.78 2.25
C ALA A 41 -14.53 21.53 3.37
N GLU A 42 -14.72 22.85 3.23
CA GLU A 42 -15.49 23.66 4.17
C GLU A 42 -16.98 23.27 4.14
N HIS A 43 -17.55 23.11 2.95
CA HIS A 43 -18.91 22.60 2.76
C HIS A 43 -19.09 21.21 3.41
N GLU A 44 -18.20 20.26 3.13
CA GLU A 44 -18.28 18.93 3.72
C GLU A 44 -18.11 18.95 5.25
N LYS A 45 -17.30 19.87 5.78
CA LYS A 45 -17.17 20.07 7.23
C LYS A 45 -18.47 20.59 7.83
N GLU A 46 -19.04 21.66 7.27
CA GLU A 46 -20.31 22.24 7.72
C GLU A 46 -21.43 21.18 7.73
N TRP A 47 -21.56 20.43 6.63
CA TRP A 47 -22.61 19.42 6.50
C TRP A 47 -22.37 18.19 7.38
N ARG A 48 -21.11 17.83 7.68
CA ARG A 48 -20.81 16.81 8.67
C ARG A 48 -21.23 17.26 10.08
N GLU A 49 -20.96 18.51 10.44
CA GLU A 49 -21.39 19.07 11.72
C GLU A 49 -22.92 19.12 11.82
N LYS A 50 -23.61 19.58 10.77
CA LYS A 50 -25.08 19.54 10.68
C LYS A 50 -25.62 18.12 10.79
N ALA A 51 -25.02 17.14 10.13
CA ALA A 51 -25.44 15.74 10.19
C ALA A 51 -25.28 15.16 11.62
N VAL A 52 -24.16 15.44 12.29
CA VAL A 52 -23.94 15.00 13.68
C VAL A 52 -24.98 15.62 14.61
N GLN A 53 -25.24 16.93 14.46
CA GLN A 53 -26.24 17.63 15.26
C GLN A 53 -27.65 17.07 14.99
N PHE A 54 -28.00 16.86 13.73
CA PHE A 54 -29.27 16.25 13.31
C PHE A 54 -29.49 14.88 13.95
N MET A 55 -28.49 13.98 13.89
CA MET A 55 -28.60 12.63 14.47
C MET A 55 -28.73 12.69 16.00
N ARG A 56 -28.02 13.62 16.66
CA ARG A 56 -28.15 13.84 18.11
C ARG A 56 -29.55 14.36 18.48
N ASP A 57 -30.10 15.27 17.69
CA ASP A 57 -31.44 15.83 17.91
C ASP A 57 -32.54 14.79 17.67
N GLN A 58 -32.34 13.87 16.73
CA GLN A 58 -33.22 12.72 16.56
C GLN A 58 -33.14 11.79 17.76
N GLU A 59 -31.94 11.41 18.20
CA GLU A 59 -31.79 10.46 19.31
C GLU A 59 -32.37 10.98 20.63
N THR A 60 -32.17 12.27 20.93
CA THR A 60 -32.76 12.90 22.12
C THR A 60 -34.28 12.94 22.11
N ARG A 61 -34.90 13.10 20.93
CA ARG A 61 -36.36 13.16 20.77
C ARG A 61 -37.01 11.80 20.51
N ARG A 62 -36.23 10.77 20.18
CA ARG A 62 -36.74 9.44 19.79
C ARG A 62 -37.70 8.87 20.83
N ALA A 63 -37.30 8.87 22.11
CA ALA A 63 -38.12 8.31 23.19
C ALA A 63 -39.43 9.09 23.42
N SER A 64 -39.42 10.42 23.30
CA SER A 64 -40.64 11.23 23.43
C SER A 64 -41.56 11.08 22.22
N ALA A 65 -40.99 10.97 21.01
CA ALA A 65 -41.75 10.74 19.78
C ALA A 65 -42.48 9.39 19.80
N VAL A 66 -41.84 8.34 20.33
CA VAL A 66 -42.49 7.02 20.52
C VAL A 66 -43.70 7.16 21.43
N LYS A 67 -43.54 7.81 22.58
CA LYS A 67 -44.65 8.03 23.53
C LYS A 67 -45.80 8.85 22.93
N GLU A 68 -45.49 9.81 22.06
CA GLU A 68 -46.51 10.58 21.36
C GLU A 68 -47.35 9.70 20.42
N TYR A 69 -46.70 8.80 19.68
CA TYR A 69 -47.39 7.85 18.81
C TYR A 69 -48.20 6.80 19.59
N GLU A 70 -47.67 6.31 20.72
CA GLU A 70 -48.42 5.44 21.63
C GLU A 70 -49.66 6.16 22.18
N ALA A 71 -49.55 7.44 22.56
CA ALA A 71 -50.68 8.25 23.01
C ALA A 71 -51.74 8.48 21.91
N LYS A 72 -51.35 8.44 20.63
CA LYS A 72 -52.24 8.46 19.46
C LYS A 72 -52.91 7.10 19.19
N GLY A 73 -52.66 6.10 20.03
CA GLY A 73 -53.31 4.78 19.98
C GLY A 73 -52.57 3.73 19.15
N LEU A 74 -51.33 4.00 18.72
CA LEU A 74 -50.51 2.99 18.03
C LEU A 74 -49.97 1.97 19.03
N SER A 75 -49.82 0.72 18.60
CA SER A 75 -49.10 -0.28 19.39
C SER A 75 -47.63 0.10 19.54
N PRO A 76 -46.89 -0.37 20.58
CA PRO A 76 -45.49 0.00 20.78
C PRO A 76 -44.60 -0.28 19.56
N GLY A 77 -44.80 -1.42 18.89
CA GLY A 77 -44.09 -1.76 17.66
C GLY A 77 -44.42 -0.84 16.49
N ALA A 78 -45.71 -0.47 16.34
CA ALA A 78 -46.15 0.46 15.30
C ALA A 78 -45.68 1.89 15.58
N ALA A 79 -45.64 2.32 16.84
CA ALA A 79 -45.11 3.62 17.25
C ALA A 79 -43.62 3.73 16.94
N TYR A 80 -42.83 2.69 17.22
CA TYR A 80 -41.41 2.67 16.86
C TYR A 80 -41.19 2.71 15.33
N ALA A 81 -41.99 1.97 14.56
CA ALA A 81 -41.96 2.01 13.10
C ALA A 81 -42.33 3.40 12.54
N ALA A 82 -43.33 4.05 13.14
CA ALA A 82 -43.73 5.41 12.78
C ALA A 82 -42.60 6.43 13.00
N VAL A 83 -41.95 6.38 14.16
CA VAL A 83 -40.81 7.25 14.48
C VAL A 83 -39.64 7.01 13.52
N ALA A 84 -39.30 5.75 13.25
CA ALA A 84 -38.23 5.44 12.30
C ALA A 84 -38.54 5.95 10.88
N PHE A 85 -39.80 5.86 10.45
CA PHE A 85 -40.25 6.38 9.17
C PHE A 85 -40.18 7.91 9.10
N ASP A 86 -40.67 8.61 10.12
CA ASP A 86 -40.61 10.08 10.17
C ASP A 86 -39.17 10.59 10.21
N PHE A 87 -38.31 9.96 11.01
CA PHE A 87 -36.90 10.32 11.08
C PHE A 87 -36.18 10.04 9.76
N ALA A 88 -36.58 8.99 9.04
CA ALA A 88 -36.06 8.71 7.70
C ALA A 88 -36.51 9.77 6.68
N ARG A 89 -37.73 10.32 6.82
CA ARG A 89 -38.21 11.45 6.01
C ARG A 89 -37.43 12.73 6.29
N GLU A 90 -37.23 13.06 7.57
CA GLU A 90 -36.42 14.22 7.94
C GLU A 90 -34.98 14.09 7.42
N PHE A 91 -34.41 12.87 7.45
CA PHE A 91 -33.07 12.63 6.91
C PHE A 91 -33.05 12.70 5.37
N GLU A 92 -34.09 12.24 4.69
CA GLU A 92 -34.28 12.44 3.24
C GLU A 92 -34.27 13.94 2.90
N ASP A 93 -34.98 14.76 3.66
CA ASP A 93 -34.96 16.23 3.50
C ASP A 93 -33.56 16.81 3.71
N HIS A 94 -32.84 16.36 4.74
CA HIS A 94 -31.46 16.77 5.01
C HIS A 94 -30.49 16.44 3.86
N VAL A 95 -30.60 15.23 3.29
CA VAL A 95 -29.79 14.81 2.13
C VAL A 95 -30.09 15.66 0.90
N LEU A 96 -31.36 15.97 0.65
CA LEU A 96 -31.78 16.83 -0.46
C LEU A 96 -31.29 18.27 -0.29
N GLU A 97 -31.34 18.80 0.93
CA GLU A 97 -30.82 20.13 1.25
C GLU A 97 -29.30 20.19 1.04
N LYS A 98 -28.58 19.14 1.47
CA LYS A 98 -27.14 19.01 1.21
C LYS A 98 -26.84 18.99 -0.29
N ASP A 99 -27.52 18.15 -1.07
CA ASP A 99 -27.31 18.05 -2.52
C ASP A 99 -27.60 19.38 -3.23
N ALA A 100 -28.70 20.06 -2.87
CA ALA A 100 -29.04 21.36 -3.42
C ALA A 100 -27.97 22.42 -3.10
N ALA A 101 -27.48 22.45 -1.85
CA ALA A 101 -26.40 23.35 -1.45
C ALA A 101 -25.08 23.01 -2.16
N ALA A 102 -24.77 21.72 -2.36
CA ALA A 102 -23.58 21.28 -3.08
C ALA A 102 -23.64 21.67 -4.56
N ARG A 103 -24.81 21.55 -5.21
CA ARG A 103 -24.99 22.00 -6.61
C ARG A 103 -24.88 23.51 -6.74
N ALA A 104 -25.51 24.26 -5.84
CA ALA A 104 -25.39 25.73 -5.82
C ALA A 104 -23.94 26.17 -5.59
N LEU A 105 -23.18 25.46 -4.75
CA LEU A 105 -21.75 25.69 -4.57
C LEU A 105 -20.97 25.35 -5.83
N ASP A 106 -21.22 24.20 -6.47
CA ASP A 106 -20.51 23.81 -7.69
C ASP A 106 -20.71 24.80 -8.85
N GLU A 107 -21.91 25.38 -8.97
CA GLU A 107 -22.22 26.42 -9.96
C GLU A 107 -21.44 27.72 -9.73
N GLN A 108 -21.14 28.05 -8.47
CA GLN A 108 -20.38 29.26 -8.12
C GLN A 108 -18.86 29.07 -8.23
N LEU A 109 -18.37 27.84 -8.05
CA LEU A 109 -16.95 27.54 -8.05
C LEU A 109 -16.42 27.46 -9.49
N GLN A 110 -15.35 28.21 -9.76
CA GLN A 110 -14.62 28.07 -11.00
C GLN A 110 -14.09 26.63 -11.14
N LYS A 111 -14.43 25.99 -12.26
CA LYS A 111 -13.97 24.63 -12.56
C LYS A 111 -12.53 24.68 -13.07
N PRO A 112 -11.57 23.98 -12.44
CA PRO A 112 -10.25 23.85 -13.00
C PRO A 112 -10.35 23.11 -14.32
N LYS A 113 -9.52 23.49 -15.28
CA LYS A 113 -9.44 22.76 -16.54
C LYS A 113 -8.99 21.33 -16.27
N SER A 114 -9.55 20.34 -16.96
CA SER A 114 -9.04 18.97 -16.85
C SER A 114 -7.64 18.86 -17.45
N TRP A 115 -6.81 18.00 -16.89
CA TRP A 115 -5.45 17.75 -17.37
C TRP A 115 -5.42 17.41 -18.86
N ARG A 116 -6.34 16.53 -19.30
CA ARG A 116 -6.48 16.13 -20.70
C ARG A 116 -6.82 17.31 -21.62
N ARG A 117 -7.87 18.10 -21.30
CA ARG A 117 -8.25 19.26 -22.12
C ARG A 117 -7.14 20.31 -22.16
N TRP A 118 -6.39 20.46 -21.07
CA TRP A 118 -5.24 21.35 -21.05
C TRP A 118 -4.09 20.85 -21.94
N LEU A 119 -3.79 19.53 -21.91
CA LEU A 119 -2.81 18.92 -22.79
C LEU A 119 -3.23 18.98 -24.27
N GLU A 120 -4.52 18.82 -24.59
CA GLU A 120 -5.06 18.95 -25.94
C GLU A 120 -4.77 20.36 -26.50
N GLU A 121 -5.06 21.41 -25.71
CA GLU A 121 -4.73 22.78 -26.10
C GLU A 121 -3.22 23.06 -26.14
N LEU A 122 -2.45 22.45 -25.25
CA LEU A 122 -1.00 22.56 -25.31
C LEU A 122 -0.45 21.95 -26.60
N ASN A 123 -1.00 20.80 -27.03
CA ASN A 123 -0.63 20.15 -28.29
C ASN A 123 -1.04 20.98 -29.52
N GLU A 124 -2.14 21.73 -29.45
CA GLU A 124 -2.52 22.67 -30.51
C GLU A 124 -1.56 23.87 -30.60
N ARG A 125 -1.04 24.35 -29.47
CA ARG A 125 -0.10 25.47 -29.40
C ARG A 125 1.33 25.06 -29.75
N GLU A 126 1.72 23.85 -29.34
CA GLU A 126 3.07 23.29 -29.49
C GLU A 126 3.00 21.94 -30.23
N PRO A 127 2.61 21.95 -31.53
CA PRO A 127 2.39 20.72 -32.27
C PRO A 127 3.70 19.95 -32.50
N GLY A 128 3.65 18.63 -32.34
CA GLY A 128 4.78 17.73 -32.55
C GLY A 128 5.73 17.60 -31.35
N ASP A 129 5.33 18.05 -30.16
CA ASP A 129 6.04 17.71 -28.91
C ASP A 129 5.78 16.24 -28.54
N PRO A 130 6.78 15.34 -28.65
CA PRO A 130 6.60 13.91 -28.38
C PRO A 130 6.21 13.63 -26.92
N VAL A 131 6.53 14.53 -25.99
CA VAL A 131 6.18 14.39 -24.57
C VAL A 131 4.70 14.67 -24.36
N VAL A 132 4.16 15.71 -25.00
CA VAL A 132 2.73 16.04 -24.92
C VAL A 132 1.89 14.93 -25.56
N GLU A 133 2.30 14.40 -26.71
CA GLU A 133 1.62 13.26 -27.36
C GLU A 133 1.63 12.00 -26.48
N SER A 134 2.78 11.72 -25.82
CA SER A 134 2.90 10.60 -24.88
C SER A 134 1.96 10.74 -23.69
N LEU A 135 1.92 11.93 -23.07
CA LEU A 135 1.01 12.24 -21.96
C LEU A 135 -0.46 12.17 -22.37
N LEU A 136 -0.82 12.61 -23.58
CA LEU A 136 -2.17 12.48 -24.11
C LEU A 136 -2.57 11.01 -24.32
N ARG A 137 -1.65 10.17 -24.79
CA ARG A 137 -1.86 8.73 -24.92
C ARG A 137 -2.08 8.08 -23.55
N GLU A 138 -1.26 8.41 -22.56
CA GLU A 138 -1.44 7.98 -21.16
C GLU A 138 -2.83 8.42 -20.63
N CYS A 139 -3.25 9.66 -20.91
CA CYS A 139 -4.57 10.15 -20.53
C CYS A 139 -5.73 9.44 -21.24
N SER A 140 -5.55 9.00 -22.49
CA SER A 140 -6.60 8.30 -23.24
C SER A 140 -6.95 6.92 -22.67
N GLN A 141 -6.05 6.36 -21.87
CA GLN A 141 -6.22 5.09 -21.17
C GLN A 141 -6.97 5.25 -19.84
N CYS A 142 -7.25 6.49 -19.41
CA CYS A 142 -7.87 6.82 -18.12
C CYS A 142 -9.10 7.72 -18.29
N ASP A 143 -10.17 7.45 -17.54
CA ASP A 143 -11.35 8.33 -17.50
C ASP A 143 -11.14 9.50 -16.51
N ILE A 144 -10.29 10.46 -16.91
CA ILE A 144 -9.89 11.62 -16.08
C ILE A 144 -10.99 12.71 -16.07
N GLU A 145 -12.02 12.61 -16.91
CA GLU A 145 -13.06 13.64 -17.05
C GLU A 145 -14.13 13.58 -15.96
N ALA A 146 -14.40 12.39 -15.40
CA ALA A 146 -15.47 12.18 -14.44
C ALA A 146 -15.34 13.02 -13.14
N ALA A 147 -14.12 13.34 -12.71
CA ALA A 147 -13.87 14.05 -11.46
C ALA A 147 -14.15 15.57 -11.50
N VAL A 148 -14.21 16.18 -12.69
CA VAL A 148 -14.40 17.65 -12.82
C VAL A 148 -15.82 18.00 -13.29
N ASP A 149 -16.43 17.18 -14.15
CA ASP A 149 -17.72 17.47 -14.78
C ASP A 149 -18.84 16.46 -14.44
N GLY A 150 -18.57 15.41 -13.65
CA GLY A 150 -19.53 14.32 -13.38
C GLY A 150 -20.70 14.69 -12.46
N PHE A 151 -20.47 15.54 -11.45
CA PHE A 151 -21.45 15.79 -10.39
C PHE A 151 -22.74 16.46 -10.90
N LEU A 152 -22.65 17.55 -11.66
CA LEU A 152 -23.84 18.22 -12.23
C LEU A 152 -24.56 17.39 -13.28
N LYS A 153 -23.88 16.42 -13.91
CA LYS A 153 -24.50 15.50 -14.87
C LYS A 153 -25.31 14.41 -14.17
N SER A 154 -24.99 14.10 -12.92
CA SER A 154 -25.77 13.17 -12.11
C SER A 154 -27.11 13.80 -11.69
N PRO A 155 -28.24 13.08 -11.85
CA PRO A 155 -29.53 13.60 -11.43
C PRO A 155 -29.57 13.84 -9.90
N PRO A 156 -30.36 14.82 -9.41
CA PRO A 156 -30.58 15.01 -7.98
C PRO A 156 -31.21 13.78 -7.32
N PRO A 157 -30.97 13.55 -6.02
CA PRO A 157 -31.64 12.49 -5.27
C PRO A 157 -33.17 12.63 -5.31
N GLU A 158 -33.88 11.51 -5.33
CA GLU A 158 -35.35 11.51 -5.33
C GLU A 158 -35.95 11.58 -3.92
N ARG A 159 -37.12 12.21 -3.82
CA ARG A 159 -38.04 12.12 -2.67
C ARG A 159 -38.81 10.80 -2.76
N LEU A 160 -38.55 9.88 -1.84
CA LEU A 160 -39.09 8.52 -1.87
C LEU A 160 -40.12 8.27 -0.78
N LEU A 161 -39.87 8.83 0.41
CA LEU A 161 -40.64 8.56 1.62
C LEU A 161 -41.82 9.51 1.80
N SER A 162 -41.73 10.74 1.28
CA SER A 162 -42.79 11.76 1.41
C SER A 162 -44.13 11.36 0.78
N GLU A 163 -44.13 10.49 -0.23
CA GLU A 163 -45.34 9.97 -0.89
C GLU A 163 -45.95 8.75 -0.19
N LEU A 164 -45.28 8.21 0.84
CA LEU A 164 -45.74 7.00 1.52
C LEU A 164 -46.68 7.33 2.66
N VAL A 165 -47.78 6.57 2.74
CA VAL A 165 -48.73 6.61 3.83
C VAL A 165 -48.56 5.37 4.69
N MET A 166 -48.44 5.59 6.00
CA MET A 166 -48.36 4.53 6.99
C MET A 166 -49.77 4.04 7.36
N GLN A 167 -49.97 2.73 7.35
CA GLN A 167 -51.20 2.09 7.78
C GLN A 167 -50.89 0.90 8.68
N GLN A 168 -51.45 0.89 9.90
CA GLN A 168 -51.33 -0.26 10.79
C GLN A 168 -52.22 -1.42 10.28
N GLU A 169 -51.63 -2.62 10.18
CA GLU A 169 -52.28 -3.86 9.76
C GLU A 169 -52.00 -4.94 10.83
N GLY A 170 -52.82 -4.96 11.87
CA GLY A 170 -52.61 -5.83 13.03
C GLY A 170 -51.34 -5.46 13.80
N GLU A 171 -50.40 -6.41 13.90
CA GLU A 171 -49.09 -6.21 14.53
C GLU A 171 -48.03 -5.63 13.56
N ALA A 172 -48.34 -5.58 12.26
CA ALA A 172 -47.45 -5.04 11.23
C ALA A 172 -47.84 -3.61 10.86
N VAL A 173 -46.91 -2.88 10.25
CA VAL A 173 -47.16 -1.56 9.66
C VAL A 173 -46.86 -1.61 8.18
N ALA A 174 -47.85 -1.29 7.35
CA ALA A 174 -47.70 -1.22 5.90
C ALA A 174 -47.44 0.23 5.46
N PHE A 175 -46.43 0.41 4.62
CA PHE A 175 -46.12 1.70 3.99
C PHE A 175 -46.57 1.63 2.53
N LYS A 176 -47.54 2.48 2.16
CA LYS A 176 -48.24 2.41 0.88
C LYS A 176 -48.02 3.65 0.03
N ARG A 177 -47.88 3.46 -1.27
CA ARG A 177 -47.92 4.52 -2.29
C ARG A 177 -49.21 4.34 -3.08
N GLY A 178 -50.18 5.23 -2.86
CA GLY A 178 -51.54 5.02 -3.35
C GLY A 178 -52.14 3.72 -2.81
N THR A 179 -52.54 2.80 -3.69
CA THR A 179 -53.10 1.50 -3.30
C THR A 179 -52.06 0.39 -3.11
N THR A 180 -50.81 0.62 -3.51
CA THR A 180 -49.77 -0.41 -3.52
C THR A 180 -48.95 -0.37 -2.24
N THR A 181 -48.70 -1.53 -1.63
CA THR A 181 -47.79 -1.64 -0.48
C THR A 181 -46.36 -1.76 -0.97
N VAL A 182 -45.52 -0.80 -0.57
CA VAL A 182 -44.10 -0.72 -0.96
C VAL A 182 -43.30 -1.69 -0.08
N PHE A 183 -43.42 -1.52 1.23
CA PHE A 183 -42.86 -2.45 2.22
C PHE A 183 -43.74 -2.54 3.47
N ARG A 184 -43.56 -3.62 4.22
CA ARG A 184 -44.19 -3.84 5.52
C ARG A 184 -43.13 -3.98 6.59
N ASP A 185 -43.33 -3.29 7.68
CA ASP A 185 -42.59 -3.48 8.91
C ASP A 185 -43.31 -4.54 9.76
N VAL A 186 -42.60 -5.62 10.09
CA VAL A 186 -43.11 -6.72 10.94
C VAL A 186 -42.35 -6.80 12.28
N GLY A 187 -41.74 -5.70 12.71
CA GLY A 187 -40.97 -5.61 13.95
C GLY A 187 -39.48 -5.88 13.72
N ASN A 188 -39.08 -7.13 13.52
CA ASN A 188 -37.67 -7.50 13.41
C ASN A 188 -37.08 -7.42 12.00
N ARG A 189 -37.90 -7.16 10.97
CA ARG A 189 -37.47 -7.02 9.57
C ARG A 189 -38.44 -6.12 8.80
N LEU A 190 -37.95 -5.59 7.67
CA LEU A 190 -38.77 -4.93 6.66
C LEU A 190 -38.94 -5.87 5.46
N ASN A 191 -40.19 -6.15 5.10
CA ASN A 191 -40.55 -6.96 3.94
C ASN A 191 -40.89 -6.05 2.76
N VAL A 192 -39.98 -5.94 1.80
CA VAL A 192 -40.22 -5.21 0.54
C VAL A 192 -41.01 -6.10 -0.41
N GLN A 193 -42.09 -5.60 -1.01
CA GLN A 193 -42.94 -6.44 -1.86
C GLN A 193 -42.42 -6.59 -3.29
N ARG A 194 -41.73 -5.56 -3.81
CA ARG A 194 -41.26 -5.48 -5.19
C ARG A 194 -39.74 -5.31 -5.23
N THR A 195 -39.12 -5.78 -6.30
CA THR A 195 -37.67 -5.64 -6.54
C THR A 195 -37.31 -4.30 -7.22
N ASP A 196 -38.26 -3.37 -7.30
CA ASP A 196 -38.01 -2.06 -7.90
C ASP A 196 -37.06 -1.24 -7.03
N ALA A 197 -36.07 -0.62 -7.68
CA ALA A 197 -35.02 0.13 -6.98
C ALA A 197 -35.58 1.22 -6.05
N ARG A 198 -36.65 1.90 -6.47
CA ARG A 198 -37.35 2.94 -5.71
C ARG A 198 -37.91 2.41 -4.37
N ASP A 199 -38.50 1.22 -4.40
CA ASP A 199 -39.18 0.63 -3.24
C ASP A 199 -38.16 0.01 -2.28
N ILE A 200 -37.10 -0.60 -2.83
CA ILE A 200 -35.96 -1.07 -2.05
C ILE A 200 -35.25 0.09 -1.36
N GLU A 201 -34.97 1.17 -2.08
CA GLU A 201 -34.29 2.35 -1.52
C GLU A 201 -35.11 3.01 -0.41
N ALA A 202 -36.43 3.15 -0.59
CA ALA A 202 -37.33 3.62 0.46
C ALA A 202 -37.25 2.74 1.72
N ALA A 203 -37.31 1.42 1.56
CA ALA A 203 -37.19 0.50 2.70
C ALA A 203 -35.82 0.57 3.37
N LEU A 204 -34.73 0.72 2.61
CA LEU A 204 -33.37 0.88 3.15
C LEU A 204 -33.19 2.18 3.92
N ARG A 205 -33.82 3.29 3.49
CA ARG A 205 -33.82 4.56 4.25
C ARG A 205 -34.47 4.40 5.62
N VAL A 206 -35.60 3.68 5.69
CA VAL A 206 -36.25 3.37 6.98
C VAL A 206 -35.42 2.37 7.80
N ALA A 207 -34.83 1.36 7.16
CA ALA A 207 -33.97 0.39 7.80
C ALA A 207 -32.78 1.06 8.52
N ALA A 208 -32.17 2.08 7.91
CA ALA A 208 -31.06 2.83 8.49
C ALA A 208 -31.44 3.58 9.79
N GLN A 209 -32.70 3.97 9.94
CA GLN A 209 -33.20 4.63 11.16
C GLN A 209 -33.72 3.66 12.22
N LYS A 210 -34.02 2.44 11.81
CA LYS A 210 -34.66 1.43 12.64
C LYS A 210 -33.68 0.41 13.21
N PHE A 211 -32.72 -0.02 12.41
CA PHE A 211 -31.79 -1.08 12.76
C PHE A 211 -30.41 -0.52 13.09
N ASP A 212 -29.64 -1.31 13.83
CA ASP A 212 -28.26 -1.02 14.16
C ASP A 212 -27.39 -1.13 12.91
N THR A 213 -27.06 0.00 12.31
CA THR A 213 -26.22 0.07 11.11
C THR A 213 -24.77 -0.28 11.39
N ASP A 214 -24.27 -0.14 12.62
CA ASP A 214 -22.87 -0.45 12.94
C ASP A 214 -22.60 -1.95 12.83
N LYS A 215 -23.60 -2.77 13.14
CA LYS A 215 -23.55 -4.23 12.94
C LYS A 215 -23.77 -4.65 11.48
N GLY A 216 -24.24 -3.74 10.64
CA GLY A 216 -24.61 -4.00 9.25
C GLY A 216 -25.97 -4.65 9.06
N LEU A 217 -26.58 -4.39 7.90
CA LEU A 217 -27.86 -4.95 7.50
C LEU A 217 -27.69 -6.35 6.93
N LEU A 218 -28.61 -7.26 7.25
CA LEU A 218 -28.67 -8.59 6.64
C LEU A 218 -29.77 -8.60 5.58
N LEU A 219 -29.39 -8.70 4.32
CA LEU A 219 -30.33 -8.82 3.20
C LEU A 219 -30.77 -10.29 3.06
N THR A 220 -32.08 -10.50 3.09
CA THR A 220 -32.73 -11.81 2.89
C THR A 220 -33.63 -11.77 1.67
N GLY A 221 -33.86 -12.91 1.02
CA GLY A 221 -34.65 -13.01 -0.20
C GLY A 221 -33.93 -13.83 -1.28
N ASP A 222 -34.41 -13.72 -2.50
CA ASP A 222 -33.73 -14.29 -3.66
C ASP A 222 -32.47 -13.50 -4.04
N THR A 223 -31.64 -14.08 -4.90
CA THR A 223 -30.38 -13.46 -5.33
C THR A 223 -30.61 -12.15 -6.09
N ALA A 224 -31.71 -12.05 -6.86
CA ALA A 224 -32.06 -10.85 -7.61
C ALA A 224 -32.35 -9.67 -6.67
N PHE A 225 -33.16 -9.88 -5.63
CA PHE A 225 -33.43 -8.87 -4.62
C PHE A 225 -32.18 -8.50 -3.84
N LYS A 226 -31.40 -9.49 -3.37
CA LYS A 226 -30.18 -9.23 -2.58
C LYS A 226 -29.15 -8.41 -3.35
N THR A 227 -28.92 -8.73 -4.63
CA THR A 227 -27.96 -8.00 -5.47
C THR A 227 -28.42 -6.57 -5.75
N ALA A 228 -29.69 -6.38 -6.10
CA ALA A 228 -30.27 -5.04 -6.29
C ALA A 228 -30.23 -4.21 -4.99
N ALA A 229 -30.64 -4.78 -3.87
CA ALA A 229 -30.61 -4.12 -2.57
C ALA A 229 -29.19 -3.82 -2.09
N ALA A 230 -28.23 -4.70 -2.36
CA ALA A 230 -26.84 -4.48 -2.00
C ALA A 230 -26.20 -3.34 -2.79
N GLU A 231 -26.47 -3.24 -4.09
CA GLU A 231 -26.00 -2.12 -4.90
C GLU A 231 -26.59 -0.78 -4.41
N ILE A 232 -27.87 -0.74 -4.06
CA ILE A 232 -28.50 0.46 -3.49
C ILE A 232 -27.90 0.77 -2.11
N ALA A 233 -27.75 -0.22 -1.24
CA ALA A 233 -27.10 -0.06 0.07
C ALA A 233 -25.67 0.46 -0.06
N GLY A 234 -24.91 -0.02 -1.06
CA GLY A 234 -23.58 0.47 -1.39
C GLY A 234 -23.56 1.93 -1.81
N ARG A 235 -24.53 2.35 -2.65
CA ARG A 235 -24.71 3.77 -3.01
C ARG A 235 -24.98 4.65 -1.78
N MET A 236 -25.76 4.13 -0.82
CA MET A 236 -26.09 4.82 0.42
C MET A 236 -25.00 4.73 1.51
N GLY A 237 -23.94 3.94 1.29
CA GLY A 237 -22.90 3.70 2.28
C GLY A 237 -23.34 2.83 3.48
N LEU A 238 -24.43 2.08 3.35
CA LEU A 238 -24.93 1.20 4.41
C LEU A 238 -24.13 -0.11 4.43
N PRO A 239 -23.51 -0.50 5.56
CA PRO A 239 -22.75 -1.74 5.66
C PRO A 239 -23.68 -2.97 5.66
N LEU A 240 -23.18 -4.08 5.11
CA LEU A 240 -23.92 -5.34 5.00
C LEU A 240 -23.22 -6.47 5.77
N ARG A 241 -24.02 -7.41 6.27
CA ARG A 241 -23.56 -8.67 6.90
C ARG A 241 -23.48 -9.86 5.96
N ASN A 242 -24.01 -9.70 4.75
CA ASN A 242 -23.98 -10.72 3.70
C ASN A 242 -22.53 -11.07 3.32
N VAL A 243 -22.26 -12.36 3.12
CA VAL A 243 -20.93 -12.88 2.74
C VAL A 243 -20.93 -13.45 1.32
N GLU A 244 -22.09 -13.47 0.66
CA GLU A 244 -22.24 -13.96 -0.70
C GLU A 244 -21.46 -13.07 -1.68
N PRO A 245 -20.61 -13.64 -2.57
CA PRO A 245 -19.70 -12.86 -3.41
C PRO A 245 -20.44 -11.95 -4.39
N GLU A 246 -21.57 -12.39 -4.95
CA GLU A 246 -22.40 -11.58 -5.84
C GLU A 246 -23.02 -10.36 -5.14
N VAL A 247 -23.33 -10.48 -3.85
CA VAL A 247 -23.91 -9.41 -3.03
C VAL A 247 -22.82 -8.40 -2.66
N LEU A 248 -21.64 -8.88 -2.25
CA LEU A 248 -20.49 -8.03 -1.96
C LEU A 248 -20.00 -7.26 -3.20
N TYR A 249 -19.97 -7.93 -4.36
CA TYR A 249 -19.61 -7.30 -5.62
C TYR A 249 -20.62 -6.21 -6.01
N ALA A 250 -21.92 -6.48 -5.88
CA ALA A 250 -22.96 -5.49 -6.14
C ALA A 250 -22.86 -4.28 -5.19
N TRP A 251 -22.59 -4.51 -3.91
CA TRP A 251 -22.37 -3.44 -2.92
C TRP A 251 -21.17 -2.55 -3.28
N GLU A 252 -20.02 -3.13 -3.61
CA GLU A 252 -18.84 -2.38 -4.04
C GLU A 252 -19.10 -1.61 -5.35
N ARG A 253 -19.86 -2.20 -6.30
CA ARG A 253 -20.27 -1.49 -7.51
C ARG A 253 -21.11 -0.25 -7.18
N GLY A 254 -22.10 -0.39 -6.30
CA GLY A 254 -22.91 0.73 -5.83
C GLY A 254 -22.08 1.81 -5.12
N ARG A 255 -21.16 1.40 -4.24
CA ARG A 255 -20.25 2.31 -3.54
C ARG A 255 -19.36 3.11 -4.50
N ARG A 256 -18.83 2.46 -5.55
CA ARG A 256 -18.05 3.15 -6.59
C ARG A 256 -18.91 4.12 -7.41
N ALA A 257 -20.14 3.74 -7.75
CA ALA A 257 -21.06 4.60 -8.49
C ALA A 257 -21.42 5.88 -7.71
N ALA A 258 -21.47 5.82 -6.37
CA ALA A 258 -21.74 6.99 -5.54
C ALA A 258 -20.64 8.07 -5.61
N ILE A 259 -19.40 7.71 -5.99
CA ILE A 259 -18.29 8.68 -6.10
C ILE A 259 -18.59 9.77 -7.14
N GLY A 260 -19.27 9.42 -8.25
CA GLY A 260 -19.68 10.38 -9.28
C GLY A 260 -20.94 11.19 -8.94
N GLN A 261 -21.62 10.85 -7.84
CA GLN A 261 -22.85 11.51 -7.36
C GLN A 261 -22.57 12.49 -6.23
N GLN A 262 -21.31 12.62 -5.80
CA GLN A 262 -20.90 13.55 -4.75
C GLN A 262 -20.01 14.64 -5.33
N LEU A 263 -20.10 15.84 -4.76
CA LEU A 263 -19.17 16.91 -5.07
C LEU A 263 -17.80 16.54 -4.51
N THR A 264 -16.89 16.11 -5.40
CA THR A 264 -15.57 15.62 -5.02
C THR A 264 -14.48 16.66 -5.32
N ALA A 265 -13.42 16.62 -4.49
CA ALA A 265 -12.25 17.45 -4.70
C ALA A 265 -11.62 17.15 -6.06
N SER A 266 -11.24 18.20 -6.79
CA SER A 266 -10.53 18.07 -8.06
C SER A 266 -9.11 17.60 -7.77
N PRO A 267 -8.72 16.37 -8.15
CA PRO A 267 -7.40 15.85 -7.85
C PRO A 267 -6.33 16.56 -8.68
N ARG A 268 -5.09 16.55 -8.20
CA ARG A 268 -3.94 16.83 -9.07
C ARG A 268 -3.89 15.80 -10.20
N PRO A 269 -3.40 16.16 -11.39
CA PRO A 269 -3.20 15.20 -12.47
C PRO A 269 -2.38 14.02 -11.94
N ALA A 270 -2.89 12.82 -12.12
CA ALA A 270 -2.18 11.59 -11.82
C ALA A 270 -2.37 10.66 -13.01
N VAL A 271 -1.26 10.34 -13.66
CA VAL A 271 -1.17 9.11 -14.46
C VAL A 271 -1.33 7.94 -13.46
N GLU A 272 -2.03 6.87 -13.84
CA GLU A 272 -2.47 5.80 -12.94
C GLU A 272 -1.50 5.48 -11.78
N ARG A 273 -2.04 5.42 -10.55
CA ARG A 273 -1.28 5.00 -9.37
C ARG A 273 -1.15 3.48 -9.32
N GLY A 274 -0.41 2.91 -10.28
CA GLY A 274 -0.02 1.51 -10.30
C GLY A 274 1.42 1.35 -9.80
N ILE A 275 1.65 0.41 -8.89
CA ILE A 275 3.01 -0.09 -8.62
C ILE A 275 3.10 -1.43 -9.35
N GLU A 276 3.74 -1.41 -10.52
CA GLU A 276 4.03 -2.61 -11.28
C GLU A 276 5.37 -3.21 -10.83
N GLY A 277 5.42 -4.54 -10.78
CA GLY A 277 6.61 -5.30 -10.44
C GLY A 277 6.38 -6.77 -10.68
N GLU A 278 7.46 -7.52 -10.92
CA GLU A 278 7.38 -8.97 -11.01
C GLU A 278 6.85 -9.54 -9.69
N LYS A 279 5.80 -10.37 -9.76
CA LYS A 279 5.28 -11.05 -8.58
C LYS A 279 6.36 -11.98 -8.04
N ARG A 280 6.77 -11.79 -6.78
CA ARG A 280 7.66 -12.73 -6.11
C ARG A 280 6.97 -14.10 -6.00
N GLU A 281 7.53 -15.10 -6.65
CA GLU A 281 7.00 -16.47 -6.65
C GLU A 281 7.37 -17.23 -5.37
N LEU A 282 6.63 -16.97 -4.29
CA LEU A 282 6.81 -17.63 -2.99
C LEU A 282 6.77 -19.17 -3.09
N GLY A 283 5.93 -19.71 -3.98
CA GLY A 283 5.82 -21.16 -4.19
C GLY A 283 7.10 -21.78 -4.79
N ALA A 284 7.79 -21.07 -5.68
CA ALA A 284 9.02 -21.56 -6.29
C ALA A 284 10.19 -21.59 -5.30
N ASP A 285 10.25 -20.63 -4.37
CA ASP A 285 11.32 -20.56 -3.36
C ASP A 285 11.19 -21.63 -2.28
N LEU A 286 9.95 -22.02 -1.91
CA LEU A 286 9.67 -23.10 -0.97
C LEU A 286 9.93 -24.50 -1.57
N LEU A 287 9.72 -24.67 -2.89
CA LEU A 287 9.97 -25.93 -3.59
C LEU A 287 11.46 -26.23 -3.82
N LYS A 288 12.35 -25.23 -3.70
CA LYS A 288 13.82 -25.39 -3.88
C LYS A 288 14.50 -26.15 -2.72
N GLY A 289 13.80 -26.43 -1.62
CA GLY A 289 14.36 -27.13 -0.47
C GLY A 289 15.34 -26.25 0.33
N ALA A 290 16.48 -26.80 0.73
CA ALA A 290 17.45 -26.04 1.52
C ALA A 290 18.12 -24.93 0.66
N GLN A 291 18.18 -23.73 1.22
CA GLN A 291 18.74 -22.53 0.60
C GLN A 291 20.09 -22.19 1.22
N ILE A 292 21.00 -21.73 0.35
CA ILE A 292 22.33 -21.29 0.75
C ILE A 292 22.23 -19.87 1.35
N VAL A 293 22.73 -19.68 2.56
CA VAL A 293 22.87 -18.38 3.25
C VAL A 293 24.35 -18.07 3.35
N GLU A 294 24.84 -17.08 2.59
CA GLU A 294 26.25 -16.67 2.65
C GLU A 294 26.56 -16.02 4.01
N ILE A 295 27.69 -16.41 4.63
CA ILE A 295 28.12 -15.88 5.92
C ILE A 295 29.47 -15.17 5.80
N ASP A 296 29.79 -14.33 6.78
CA ASP A 296 31.09 -13.66 6.86
C ASP A 296 32.23 -14.68 6.92
N GLU A 297 33.27 -14.46 6.10
CA GLU A 297 34.43 -15.35 5.99
C GLU A 297 35.09 -15.62 7.36
N ARG A 298 35.07 -14.63 8.25
CA ARG A 298 35.66 -14.73 9.58
C ARG A 298 34.95 -15.75 10.46
N TRP A 299 33.64 -15.93 10.29
CA TRP A 299 32.89 -17.01 10.93
C TRP A 299 33.08 -18.33 10.22
N GLY A 300 33.19 -18.32 8.90
CA GLY A 300 33.45 -19.52 8.11
C GLY A 300 34.74 -20.26 8.47
N ARG A 301 35.76 -19.53 8.94
CA ARG A 301 37.05 -20.08 9.38
C ARG A 301 37.09 -20.43 10.88
N ASP A 302 36.04 -20.14 11.63
CA ASP A 302 36.00 -20.31 13.09
C ASP A 302 35.38 -21.65 13.49
N THR A 303 36.15 -22.47 14.22
CA THR A 303 35.70 -23.78 14.72
C THR A 303 34.53 -23.65 15.71
N ALA A 304 34.49 -22.60 16.53
CA ALA A 304 33.40 -22.36 17.48
C ALA A 304 32.10 -21.98 16.75
N ALA A 305 32.21 -21.22 15.65
CA ALA A 305 31.09 -20.91 14.78
C ALA A 305 30.51 -22.17 14.10
N ALA A 306 31.37 -23.05 13.59
CA ALA A 306 30.95 -24.33 13.02
C ALA A 306 30.16 -25.18 14.03
N GLN A 307 30.64 -25.27 15.28
CA GLN A 307 29.96 -26.00 16.36
C GLN A 307 28.63 -25.33 16.77
N ALA A 308 28.56 -24.00 16.78
CA ALA A 308 27.33 -23.27 17.08
C ALA A 308 26.25 -23.49 15.99
N LEU A 309 26.65 -23.47 14.72
CA LEU A 309 25.75 -23.78 13.60
C LEU A 309 25.22 -25.22 13.68
N GLU A 310 26.09 -26.19 13.96
CA GLU A 310 25.69 -27.59 14.09
C GLU A 310 24.69 -27.80 15.24
N ARG A 311 24.91 -27.16 16.40
CA ARG A 311 23.94 -27.17 17.52
C ARG A 311 22.60 -26.55 17.15
N ALA A 312 22.60 -25.56 16.26
CA ALA A 312 21.39 -24.96 15.71
C ALA A 312 20.77 -25.78 14.57
N GLY A 313 21.29 -26.97 14.26
CA GLY A 313 20.79 -27.83 13.19
C GLY A 313 21.08 -27.29 11.79
N LEU A 314 22.13 -26.48 11.64
CA LEU A 314 22.56 -25.88 10.39
C LEU A 314 23.93 -26.42 9.99
N ARG A 315 24.14 -26.64 8.69
CA ARG A 315 25.42 -27.16 8.17
C ARG A 315 26.22 -26.05 7.50
N LEU A 316 27.43 -25.80 7.99
CA LEU A 316 28.40 -24.96 7.30
C LEU A 316 28.87 -25.67 6.03
N ILE A 317 28.85 -24.96 4.91
CA ILE A 317 29.29 -25.40 3.59
C ILE A 317 30.29 -24.40 3.02
N THR A 318 31.34 -24.91 2.37
CA THR A 318 32.23 -24.09 1.56
C THR A 318 31.67 -24.06 0.14
N ALA A 319 31.10 -22.93 -0.25
CA ALA A 319 30.60 -22.68 -1.59
C ALA A 319 31.80 -22.57 -2.56
N GLY A 320 32.23 -23.73 -3.06
CA GLY A 320 33.35 -23.90 -3.98
C GLY A 320 33.71 -25.35 -4.27
N SER A 321 33.33 -26.31 -3.40
CA SER A 321 33.82 -27.69 -3.52
C SER A 321 32.81 -28.76 -3.99
N GLU A 322 31.49 -28.55 -4.00
CA GLU A 322 30.60 -29.73 -4.21
C GLU A 322 29.38 -29.64 -5.14
N ARG A 323 29.01 -28.52 -5.82
CA ARG A 323 27.84 -28.56 -6.74
C ARG A 323 27.86 -27.79 -8.06
N ASP A 324 28.96 -27.15 -8.48
CA ASP A 324 28.97 -26.47 -9.78
C ASP A 324 30.39 -26.37 -10.40
N PRO A 325 30.74 -27.20 -11.39
CA PRO A 325 32.05 -27.18 -12.04
C PRO A 325 32.32 -25.90 -12.86
N THR A 326 31.33 -25.03 -13.06
CA THR A 326 31.48 -23.76 -13.79
C THR A 326 31.87 -22.56 -12.92
N ARG A 327 31.95 -22.73 -11.59
CA ARG A 327 32.28 -21.64 -10.64
C ARG A 327 33.67 -21.74 -9.98
N LEU A 328 34.56 -22.56 -10.55
CA LEU A 328 35.92 -22.88 -10.07
C LEU A 328 36.95 -21.72 -10.05
N MET A 329 36.52 -20.45 -10.13
CA MET A 329 37.43 -19.29 -10.15
C MET A 329 37.09 -18.19 -9.13
N MET A 330 36.26 -18.46 -8.12
CA MET A 330 35.97 -17.48 -7.07
C MET A 330 36.28 -18.04 -5.68
N ALA A 331 36.97 -17.24 -4.87
CA ALA A 331 37.51 -17.55 -3.54
C ALA A 331 36.54 -18.34 -2.64
N ASP A 332 37.09 -19.10 -1.69
CA ASP A 332 36.39 -19.88 -0.67
C ASP A 332 35.26 -19.06 -0.02
N ARG A 333 34.03 -19.19 -0.54
CA ARG A 333 32.85 -18.55 0.06
C ARG A 333 32.31 -19.47 1.12
N PHE A 334 32.07 -18.95 2.31
CA PHE A 334 31.45 -19.70 3.39
C PHE A 334 29.96 -19.43 3.39
N ALA A 335 29.18 -20.49 3.48
CA ALA A 335 27.74 -20.39 3.53
C ALA A 335 27.14 -21.46 4.44
N VAL A 336 25.87 -21.31 4.77
CA VAL A 336 25.13 -22.22 5.61
C VAL A 336 23.98 -22.80 4.81
N ASP A 337 23.82 -24.11 4.89
CA ASP A 337 22.68 -24.82 4.33
C ASP A 337 21.48 -24.68 5.28
N MET A 338 20.50 -23.85 4.91
CA MET A 338 19.35 -23.49 5.73
C MET A 338 18.03 -23.84 5.02
N PRO A 339 17.10 -24.59 5.66
CA PRO A 339 15.78 -24.86 5.07
C PRO A 339 15.04 -23.59 4.60
N ALA A 340 14.39 -23.63 3.44
CA ALA A 340 13.71 -22.46 2.86
C ALA A 340 12.65 -21.84 3.79
N ASP A 341 11.86 -22.68 4.46
CA ASP A 341 10.84 -22.28 5.43
C ASP A 341 11.47 -21.56 6.64
N ARG A 342 12.61 -22.06 7.12
CA ARG A 342 13.39 -21.46 8.21
C ARG A 342 14.00 -20.12 7.80
N LYS A 343 14.60 -20.04 6.62
CA LYS A 343 15.14 -18.80 6.06
C LYS A 343 14.05 -17.75 5.85
N GLU A 344 12.88 -18.17 5.35
CA GLU A 344 11.75 -17.28 5.16
C GLU A 344 11.18 -16.78 6.50
N ALA A 345 11.04 -17.66 7.50
CA ALA A 345 10.60 -17.27 8.85
C ALA A 345 11.56 -16.25 9.47
N ALA A 346 12.87 -16.46 9.34
CA ALA A 346 13.89 -15.51 9.77
C ALA A 346 13.79 -14.18 9.01
N TYR A 347 13.59 -14.23 7.69
CA TYR A 347 13.43 -13.04 6.85
C TYR A 347 12.21 -12.18 7.23
N ARG A 348 11.06 -12.83 7.43
CA ARG A 348 9.82 -12.17 7.85
C ARG A 348 9.98 -11.55 9.25
N THR A 349 10.63 -12.28 10.15
CA THR A 349 10.90 -11.80 11.50
C THR A 349 11.85 -10.61 11.48
N MET A 350 12.95 -10.68 10.73
CA MET A 350 13.91 -9.59 10.54
C MET A 350 13.24 -8.30 10.04
N ARG A 351 12.39 -8.38 9.01
CA ARG A 351 11.68 -7.19 8.48
C ARG A 351 10.71 -6.56 9.47
N GLY A 352 10.23 -7.32 10.45
CA GLY A 352 9.31 -6.84 11.48
C GLY A 352 10.01 -6.23 12.70
N LEU A 353 11.34 -6.25 12.76
CA LEU A 353 12.10 -5.78 13.93
C LEU A 353 12.61 -4.35 13.74
N PRO A 354 12.57 -3.52 14.80
CA PRO A 354 13.25 -2.23 14.82
C PRO A 354 14.77 -2.37 14.57
N ARG A 355 15.37 -1.36 13.92
CA ARG A 355 16.79 -1.39 13.52
C ARG A 355 17.73 -1.51 14.71
N ASP A 356 17.43 -0.84 15.81
CA ASP A 356 18.20 -0.87 17.05
C ASP A 356 18.14 -2.25 17.72
N VAL A 357 17.00 -2.95 17.66
CA VAL A 357 16.85 -4.33 18.12
C VAL A 357 17.69 -5.29 17.28
N LEU A 358 17.66 -5.15 15.95
CA LEU A 358 18.51 -5.94 15.05
C LEU A 358 20.00 -5.72 15.30
N GLN A 359 20.39 -4.49 15.65
CA GLN A 359 21.78 -4.16 15.96
C GLN A 359 22.23 -4.78 17.29
N ALA A 360 21.41 -4.71 18.34
CA ALA A 360 21.69 -5.36 19.62
C ALA A 360 21.85 -6.88 19.44
N LEU A 361 20.97 -7.48 18.64
CA LEU A 361 21.04 -8.91 18.31
C LEU A 361 22.36 -9.25 17.58
N ALA A 362 22.75 -8.46 16.57
CA ALA A 362 23.96 -8.68 15.79
C ALA A 362 25.29 -8.48 16.56
N GLN A 363 25.26 -7.78 17.70
CA GLN A 363 26.44 -7.59 18.57
C GLN A 363 26.72 -8.81 19.46
N THR A 364 25.80 -9.77 19.50
CA THR A 364 25.94 -10.96 20.33
C THR A 364 26.91 -11.93 19.71
N ASP A 365 27.89 -12.39 20.50
CA ASP A 365 28.75 -13.50 20.12
C ASP A 365 27.96 -14.81 20.17
N TRP A 366 27.36 -15.16 19.04
CA TRP A 366 26.55 -16.35 18.90
C TRP A 366 27.36 -17.66 18.89
N THR A 367 28.69 -17.60 18.87
CA THR A 367 29.53 -18.79 19.03
C THR A 367 29.58 -19.27 20.48
N ASN A 368 29.43 -18.34 21.42
CA ASN A 368 29.37 -18.62 22.84
C ASN A 368 27.92 -18.90 23.28
N PRO A 369 27.58 -20.13 23.73
CA PRO A 369 26.21 -20.46 24.14
C PRO A 369 25.73 -19.71 25.40
N GLU A 370 26.67 -19.21 26.21
CA GLU A 370 26.36 -18.45 27.42
C GLU A 370 26.29 -16.93 27.15
N ALA A 371 26.51 -16.49 25.90
CA ALA A 371 26.40 -15.09 25.54
C ALA A 371 24.97 -14.59 25.72
N VAL A 372 24.84 -13.51 26.49
CA VAL A 372 23.59 -12.79 26.68
C VAL A 372 23.57 -11.59 25.75
N VAL A 373 22.45 -11.40 25.05
CA VAL A 373 22.27 -10.24 24.18
C VAL A 373 22.28 -8.97 25.02
N VAL A 374 23.26 -8.10 24.78
CA VAL A 374 23.37 -6.81 25.46
C VAL A 374 22.38 -5.84 24.83
N ALA A 375 21.21 -5.72 25.44
CA ALA A 375 20.11 -4.90 24.96
C ALA A 375 19.48 -4.10 26.11
N GLY A 376 18.94 -2.92 25.81
CA GLY A 376 18.12 -2.17 26.78
C GLY A 376 16.83 -2.92 27.13
N GLU A 377 16.19 -2.58 28.26
CA GLU A 377 14.99 -3.27 28.76
C GLU A 377 13.86 -3.39 27.71
N ALA A 378 13.60 -2.32 26.96
CA ALA A 378 12.62 -2.31 25.88
C ALA A 378 12.99 -3.24 24.72
N GLN A 379 14.27 -3.31 24.35
CA GLN A 379 14.77 -4.17 23.27
C GLN A 379 14.74 -5.64 23.70
N HIS A 380 15.16 -5.92 24.94
CA HIS A 380 15.10 -7.26 25.52
C HIS A 380 13.67 -7.81 25.52
N LYS A 381 12.68 -6.99 25.89
CA LYS A 381 11.26 -7.38 25.84
C LYS A 381 10.83 -7.81 24.44
N VAL A 382 11.18 -7.03 23.41
CA VAL A 382 10.89 -7.38 22.01
C VAL A 382 11.58 -8.68 21.59
N LEU A 383 12.84 -8.88 21.97
CA LEU A 383 13.59 -10.08 21.64
C LEU A 383 12.99 -11.34 22.28
N VAL A 384 12.48 -11.26 23.51
CA VAL A 384 11.81 -12.37 24.21
C VAL A 384 10.43 -12.64 23.61
N GLU A 385 9.62 -11.60 23.39
CA GLU A 385 8.28 -11.73 22.77
C GLU A 385 8.35 -12.37 21.39
N ARG A 386 9.42 -12.08 20.64
CA ARG A 386 9.69 -12.65 19.32
C ARG A 386 10.42 -13.99 19.36
N GLN A 387 10.67 -14.53 20.56
CA GLN A 387 11.36 -15.81 20.78
C GLN A 387 12.76 -15.86 20.13
N LEU A 388 13.42 -14.70 19.99
CA LEU A 388 14.78 -14.62 19.47
C LEU A 388 15.81 -14.86 20.56
N VAL A 389 15.47 -14.51 21.79
CA VAL A 389 16.23 -14.82 23.00
C VAL A 389 15.34 -15.52 24.02
N ASN A 390 15.92 -16.32 24.90
CA ASN A 390 15.21 -16.91 26.03
C ASN A 390 15.02 -15.90 27.18
N GLU A 391 14.33 -16.30 28.26
CA GLU A 391 14.09 -15.44 29.43
C GLU A 391 15.37 -14.96 30.14
N ARG A 392 16.49 -15.65 29.93
CA ARG A 392 17.81 -15.27 30.45
C ARG A 392 18.59 -14.36 29.49
N GLY A 393 17.99 -13.99 28.36
CA GLY A 393 18.59 -13.17 27.31
C GLY A 393 19.61 -13.91 26.43
N GLN A 394 19.67 -15.25 26.51
CA GLN A 394 20.54 -16.06 25.66
C GLN A 394 19.90 -16.29 24.28
N LEU A 395 20.73 -16.33 23.24
CA LEU A 395 20.28 -16.48 21.86
C LEU A 395 19.61 -17.84 21.60
N THR A 396 18.47 -17.82 20.93
CA THR A 396 17.78 -19.04 20.46
C THR A 396 18.19 -19.38 19.01
N PRO A 397 17.87 -20.60 18.50
CA PRO A 397 18.08 -20.92 17.09
C PRO A 397 17.40 -19.94 16.11
N ALA A 398 16.18 -19.49 16.42
CA ALA A 398 15.47 -18.49 15.62
C ALA A 398 16.17 -17.12 15.63
N GLY A 399 16.74 -16.74 16.78
CA GLY A 399 17.60 -15.56 16.91
C GLY A 399 18.84 -15.65 16.03
N LEU A 400 19.52 -16.80 16.03
CA LEU A 400 20.68 -17.05 15.17
C LEU A 400 20.29 -16.98 13.69
N ASP A 401 19.17 -17.56 13.28
CA ASP A 401 18.73 -17.52 11.88
C ASP A 401 18.54 -16.07 11.38
N VAL A 402 17.96 -15.21 12.23
CA VAL A 402 17.78 -13.79 11.93
C VAL A 402 19.14 -13.09 11.77
N ILE A 403 20.14 -13.41 12.61
CA ILE A 403 21.49 -12.87 12.48
C ILE A 403 22.13 -13.31 11.16
N LEU A 404 22.02 -14.59 10.80
CA LEU A 404 22.62 -15.12 9.57
C LEU A 404 21.99 -14.52 8.31
N VAL A 405 20.66 -14.40 8.26
CA VAL A 405 19.94 -13.80 7.13
C VAL A 405 20.25 -12.30 7.00
N ARG A 406 20.37 -11.58 8.13
CA ARG A 406 20.81 -10.18 8.14
C ARG A 406 22.23 -10.02 7.61
N ASP A 407 23.15 -10.85 8.09
CA ASP A 407 24.56 -10.80 7.68
C ASP A 407 24.72 -11.16 6.20
N GLU A 408 23.92 -12.10 5.67
CA GLU A 408 23.85 -12.41 4.24
C GLU A 408 23.45 -11.18 3.41
N GLU A 409 22.43 -10.41 3.84
CA GLU A 409 22.06 -9.17 3.15
C GLU A 409 23.23 -8.18 3.12
N ILE A 410 23.98 -8.04 4.23
CA ILE A 410 25.15 -7.16 4.30
C ILE A 410 26.28 -7.62 3.39
N VAL A 411 26.57 -8.92 3.36
CA VAL A 411 27.58 -9.50 2.48
C VAL A 411 27.20 -9.29 1.01
N ARG A 412 25.96 -9.59 0.63
CA ARG A 412 25.46 -9.38 -0.75
C ARG A 412 25.45 -7.91 -1.15
N MET A 413 25.02 -7.01 -0.26
CA MET A 413 25.05 -5.56 -0.51
C MET A 413 26.45 -5.05 -0.82
N ARG A 414 27.48 -5.58 -0.14
CA ARG A 414 28.88 -5.17 -0.37
C ARG A 414 29.43 -5.70 -1.70
N GLN A 415 28.91 -6.82 -2.18
CA GLN A 415 29.34 -7.49 -3.40
C GLN A 415 28.61 -6.97 -4.66
N ASP A 416 27.36 -6.54 -4.55
CA ASP A 416 26.59 -5.98 -5.67
C ASP A 416 26.85 -4.47 -5.85
N PRO A 417 27.47 -4.04 -6.96
CA PRO A 417 27.74 -2.62 -7.23
C PRO A 417 26.50 -1.73 -7.22
N LYS A 418 25.32 -2.26 -7.57
CA LYS A 418 24.06 -1.51 -7.62
C LYS A 418 23.46 -1.30 -6.22
N LEU A 419 23.56 -2.30 -5.35
CA LEU A 419 23.05 -2.21 -3.96
C LEU A 419 23.95 -1.35 -3.07
N ARG A 420 25.24 -1.27 -3.40
CA ARG A 420 26.25 -0.46 -2.69
C ARG A 420 25.95 1.05 -2.66
N MET A 421 25.10 1.56 -3.55
CA MET A 421 24.74 2.98 -3.63
C MET A 421 23.52 3.37 -2.78
N VAL A 422 22.67 2.42 -2.37
CA VAL A 422 21.33 2.70 -1.82
C VAL A 422 21.24 2.55 -0.28
N LEU A 423 22.11 1.73 0.34
CA LEU A 423 22.09 1.45 1.78
C LEU A 423 23.49 1.62 2.41
N ALA A 424 23.52 2.05 3.67
CA ALA A 424 24.68 2.64 4.35
C ALA A 424 26.00 1.84 4.16
N LYS A 425 27.04 2.54 3.66
CA LYS A 425 28.41 2.02 3.45
C LYS A 425 29.06 1.41 4.70
N ASP A 426 28.50 1.64 5.89
CA ASP A 426 29.07 1.30 7.20
C ASP A 426 28.32 0.17 7.93
N ALA A 427 27.41 -0.55 7.27
CA ALA A 427 26.70 -1.67 7.90
C ALA A 427 27.68 -2.82 8.23
N LYS A 428 27.84 -3.17 9.51
CA LYS A 428 28.75 -4.23 10.00
C LYS A 428 28.06 -5.59 10.14
N THR A 429 28.76 -6.67 9.83
CA THR A 429 28.32 -8.06 10.13
C THR A 429 28.48 -8.38 11.62
N SER A 430 27.86 -9.45 12.11
CA SER A 430 28.03 -9.90 13.50
C SER A 430 29.50 -10.22 13.82
N ALA A 431 30.23 -10.82 12.86
CA ALA A 431 31.65 -11.13 13.00
C ALA A 431 32.48 -9.87 13.29
N GLU A 432 32.16 -8.77 12.60
CA GLU A 432 32.86 -7.49 12.76
C GLU A 432 32.58 -6.87 14.12
N PHE A 433 31.33 -6.90 14.59
CA PHE A 433 30.99 -6.41 15.93
C PHE A 433 31.72 -7.18 17.03
N VAL A 434 31.70 -8.51 16.97
CA VAL A 434 32.28 -9.36 18.02
C VAL A 434 33.80 -9.21 18.08
N ARG A 435 34.48 -9.18 16.93
CA ARG A 435 35.95 -9.02 16.89
C ARG A 435 36.42 -7.61 17.25
N GLU A 436 35.63 -6.58 16.94
CA GLU A 436 35.88 -5.21 17.41
C GLU A 436 35.74 -5.14 18.93
N ALA A 437 34.73 -5.78 19.51
CA ALA A 437 34.56 -5.87 20.96
C ALA A 437 35.71 -6.64 21.66
N MET A 438 36.28 -7.64 20.99
CA MET A 438 37.46 -8.39 21.47
C MET A 438 38.80 -7.65 21.25
N GLY A 439 38.79 -6.46 20.66
CA GLY A 439 40.00 -5.66 20.41
C GLY A 439 40.89 -6.20 19.27
N GLU A 440 40.42 -7.19 18.51
CA GLU A 440 41.14 -7.75 17.36
C GLU A 440 41.11 -6.82 16.13
N LEU A 441 40.11 -5.93 16.07
CA LEU A 441 40.00 -4.88 15.07
C LEU A 441 40.38 -3.55 15.72
N VAL A 442 41.62 -3.08 15.50
CA VAL A 442 41.95 -1.68 15.75
C VAL A 442 41.07 -0.84 14.84
N THR A 443 40.22 0.00 15.42
CA THR A 443 39.50 1.05 14.69
C THR A 443 40.54 2.00 14.10
N GLN A 444 40.95 1.75 12.86
CA GLN A 444 41.68 2.75 12.11
C GLN A 444 40.73 3.95 11.92
N PRO A 445 41.06 5.14 12.44
CA PRO A 445 40.25 6.33 12.19
C PRO A 445 40.23 6.60 10.68
N ALA A 446 39.12 7.10 10.16
CA ALA A 446 38.85 7.29 8.72
C ALA A 446 39.94 8.08 7.94
N GLY A 447 40.91 8.70 8.62
CA GLY A 447 42.05 9.38 8.01
C GLY A 447 43.24 8.50 7.59
N SER A 448 43.45 7.31 8.18
CA SER A 448 44.66 6.50 7.87
C SER A 448 44.56 5.72 6.56
N ARG A 449 43.36 5.31 6.14
CA ARG A 449 43.14 4.65 4.83
C ARG A 449 43.36 5.57 3.63
N VAL A 450 43.21 6.88 3.82
CA VAL A 450 43.52 7.87 2.77
C VAL A 450 45.04 8.02 2.63
N GLN A 451 45.81 7.85 3.72
CA GLN A 451 47.26 7.89 3.68
C GLN A 451 47.87 6.58 3.17
N GLU A 452 47.32 5.41 3.52
CA GLU A 452 47.76 4.11 2.95
C GLU A 452 47.43 4.00 1.45
N ALA A 453 46.24 4.45 1.01
CA ALA A 453 45.90 4.48 -0.41
C ALA A 453 46.72 5.50 -1.21
N ALA A 454 47.12 6.62 -0.59
CA ALA A 454 48.04 7.59 -1.19
C ALA A 454 49.45 7.02 -1.30
N GLN A 455 49.96 6.34 -0.26
CA GLN A 455 51.29 5.71 -0.29
C GLN A 455 51.36 4.50 -1.24
N GLU A 456 50.31 3.69 -1.35
CA GLU A 456 50.23 2.61 -2.36
C GLU A 456 50.13 3.15 -3.79
N ALA A 457 49.47 4.29 -3.99
CA ALA A 457 49.40 4.95 -5.30
C ALA A 457 50.74 5.58 -5.70
N GLU A 458 51.46 6.17 -4.73
CA GLU A 458 52.78 6.77 -4.93
C GLU A 458 53.85 5.68 -5.20
N GLN A 459 53.84 4.56 -4.47
CA GLN A 459 54.72 3.42 -4.75
C GLN A 459 54.42 2.73 -6.09
N LYS A 460 53.14 2.68 -6.53
CA LYS A 460 52.76 2.17 -7.86
C LYS A 460 53.12 3.14 -8.99
N GLN A 461 53.26 4.44 -8.71
CA GLN A 461 53.77 5.41 -9.67
C GLN A 461 55.30 5.34 -9.76
N GLU A 462 56.03 5.25 -8.64
CA GLU A 462 57.49 5.06 -8.65
C GLU A 462 57.91 3.75 -9.32
N ALA A 463 57.17 2.65 -9.10
CA ALA A 463 57.44 1.38 -9.78
C ALA A 463 57.16 1.40 -11.30
N ARG A 464 56.47 2.43 -11.80
CA ARG A 464 56.15 2.60 -13.23
C ARG A 464 57.16 3.48 -13.97
N GLU A 465 58.06 4.17 -13.26
CA GLU A 465 59.01 5.13 -13.83
C GLU A 465 60.48 4.63 -13.89
N LEU A 466 60.71 3.31 -13.91
CA LEU A 466 62.02 2.77 -14.28
C LEU A 466 62.10 2.49 -15.80
N PRO A 467 63.17 2.93 -16.49
CA PRO A 467 63.24 2.90 -17.95
C PRO A 467 63.63 1.51 -18.47
N VAL A 468 62.84 0.98 -19.41
CA VAL A 468 63.23 -0.22 -20.18
C VAL A 468 63.89 0.24 -21.48
N GLU A 469 65.21 0.12 -21.51
CA GLU A 469 66.02 0.16 -22.72
C GLU A 469 65.68 -1.00 -23.66
N GLU A 470 65.73 -0.66 -24.94
CA GLU A 470 65.70 -1.44 -26.18
C GLU A 470 65.83 -2.98 -26.08
N LYS A 471 64.94 -3.66 -26.83
CA LYS A 471 65.39 -4.61 -27.86
C LYS A 471 64.34 -4.83 -28.95
N GLN A 472 64.72 -4.41 -30.15
CA GLN A 472 64.14 -4.78 -31.43
C GLN A 472 64.16 -6.31 -31.60
N PHE A 473 63.11 -6.90 -32.16
CA PHE A 473 63.28 -7.92 -33.20
C PHE A 473 62.07 -7.98 -34.14
N GLU A 474 62.43 -8.14 -35.40
CA GLU A 474 61.71 -8.01 -36.66
C GLU A 474 60.59 -9.04 -36.95
N ARG A 475 59.67 -8.61 -37.85
CA ARG A 475 59.11 -9.32 -39.04
C ARG A 475 58.37 -10.66 -38.79
N SER A 476 57.20 -10.97 -39.33
CA SER A 476 56.63 -10.69 -40.67
C SER A 476 55.17 -11.20 -40.73
N PRO A 477 54.42 -10.96 -41.83
CA PRO A 477 52.96 -10.87 -41.77
C PRO A 477 52.17 -11.92 -42.60
N LYS A 478 50.83 -11.83 -42.46
CA LYS A 478 49.73 -12.27 -43.36
C LYS A 478 49.45 -13.77 -43.53
N ARG A 479 48.19 -14.14 -43.28
CA ARG A 479 47.41 -14.96 -44.24
C ARG A 479 45.90 -14.70 -44.14
N ASN A 480 45.34 -14.32 -45.28
CA ASN A 480 43.92 -14.30 -45.63
C ASN A 480 43.25 -15.65 -45.39
N ARG A 481 41.96 -15.62 -45.03
CA ARG A 481 40.83 -16.24 -45.77
C ARG A 481 39.50 -15.99 -45.04
N GLN A 482 38.61 -15.23 -45.67
CA GLN A 482 37.16 -15.45 -45.61
C GLN A 482 36.78 -16.51 -46.67
N PRO A 483 35.50 -16.86 -46.86
CA PRO A 483 34.49 -17.33 -45.91
C PRO A 483 33.92 -18.68 -46.40
N GLU A 484 33.14 -19.39 -45.59
CA GLU A 484 32.19 -20.38 -46.15
C GLU A 484 30.88 -20.34 -45.37
N ILE A 485 29.84 -20.09 -46.15
CA ILE A 485 28.42 -20.22 -45.88
C ILE A 485 28.10 -21.69 -46.11
N GLU A 486 27.37 -22.34 -45.21
CA GLU A 486 26.48 -23.44 -45.58
C GLU A 486 25.17 -23.31 -44.81
N ILE A 487 24.11 -23.16 -45.60
CA ILE A 487 22.69 -23.29 -45.28
C ILE A 487 22.28 -24.71 -45.73
N GLU A 488 21.14 -25.18 -45.20
CA GLU A 488 20.31 -26.35 -45.56
C GLU A 488 20.45 -27.50 -44.54
N PHE A 489 19.41 -28.00 -43.88
CA PHE A 489 17.95 -28.01 -44.12
C PHE A 489 17.14 -27.74 -42.84
#